data_AF-A0A060YJJ3-F1
#
_entry.id   AF-A0A060YJJ3-F1
#
_cell.length_a   1.000
_cell.length_b   1.000
_cell.length_c   1.000
_cell.angle_alpha   90.00
_cell.angle_beta   90.00
_cell.angle_gamma   90.00
#
_symmetry.space_group_name_H-M   'P 1'
#
loop_
_entity.id
_entity.type
_entity.pdbx_description
1 polymer ?
#
loop_
_entity_poly.entity_id
_entity_poly.type
_entity_poly.pdbx_seq_one_letter_code
_entity_poly.pdbx_strand_id
1 'polypeptide(L)'
;MSHTCWVIYGFVYTKPCERGKGDCISSYLAERPRLQLSIFSSLRPDHSELNLIIKIDDFDIHSKFERVVNVSLPLATRNNGTLHTLVYVHKFGVSPLQDNRQVHHVAQLSTYMMSRKNVSSAKEVLKKHAATAPRVVDRPISHWRSR
;
A
#
# COMPACT_ATOMS: atom_id res chain seq x y z
N MET A 1 13.49 13.04 -45.93
CA MET A 1 12.80 13.27 -44.63
C MET A 1 11.48 12.49 -44.48
N SER A 2 10.82 12.03 -45.56
CA SER A 2 9.56 11.28 -45.45
C SER A 2 9.69 9.89 -44.81
N HIS A 3 10.82 9.19 -45.02
CA HIS A 3 11.07 7.89 -44.39
C HIS A 3 11.16 7.97 -42.87
N THR A 4 11.74 9.07 -42.34
CA THR A 4 11.84 9.31 -40.91
C THR A 4 10.47 9.56 -40.29
N CYS A 5 9.59 10.28 -40.97
CA CYS A 5 8.22 10.53 -40.51
C CYS A 5 7.38 9.24 -40.45
N TRP A 6 7.57 8.31 -41.39
CA TRP A 6 6.86 7.04 -41.41
C TRP A 6 7.26 6.10 -40.26
N VAL A 7 8.56 6.05 -39.93
CA VAL A 7 9.06 5.25 -38.81
C VAL A 7 8.55 5.82 -37.47
N ILE A 8 8.57 7.14 -37.30
CA ILE A 8 8.02 7.79 -36.10
C ILE A 8 6.51 7.54 -35.99
N TYR A 9 5.78 7.60 -37.11
CA TYR A 9 4.35 7.29 -37.13
C TYR A 9 4.07 5.85 -36.68
N GLY A 10 4.87 4.86 -37.09
CA GLY A 10 4.70 3.48 -36.63
C GLY A 10 4.97 3.26 -35.13
N PHE A 11 5.77 4.11 -34.49
CA PHE A 11 6.02 4.05 -33.05
C PHE A 11 4.93 4.77 -32.24
N VAL A 12 4.45 5.91 -32.75
CA VAL A 12 3.42 6.73 -32.09
C VAL A 12 2.02 6.14 -32.30
N TYR A 13 1.77 5.55 -33.46
CA TYR A 13 0.49 4.95 -33.85
C TYR A 13 0.61 3.43 -33.83
N THR A 14 0.41 2.84 -32.66
CA THR A 14 0.29 1.39 -32.52
C THR A 14 -0.96 0.90 -33.25
N LYS A 15 -0.84 -0.17 -34.04
CA LYS A 15 -1.99 -0.74 -34.75
C LYS A 15 -3.00 -1.30 -33.74
N PRO A 16 -4.30 -1.01 -33.88
CA PRO A 16 -5.32 -1.62 -33.03
C PRO A 16 -5.37 -3.13 -33.29
N CYS A 17 -5.73 -3.87 -32.24
CA CYS A 17 -5.90 -5.30 -32.33
C CYS A 17 -7.01 -5.69 -33.32
N GLU A 18 -6.63 -6.38 -34.39
CA GLU A 18 -7.57 -6.97 -35.34
C GLU A 18 -8.22 -8.20 -34.71
N ARG A 19 -9.56 -8.20 -34.60
CA ARG A 19 -10.31 -9.36 -34.07
C ARG A 19 -10.01 -10.61 -34.91
N GLY A 20 -9.52 -11.66 -34.26
CA GLY A 20 -9.29 -12.97 -34.89
C GLY A 20 -7.84 -13.26 -35.31
N LYS A 21 -6.92 -12.31 -35.20
CA LYS A 21 -5.47 -12.57 -35.32
C LYS A 21 -4.86 -12.73 -33.93
N GLY A 22 -4.08 -13.79 -33.72
CA GLY A 22 -3.52 -14.18 -32.43
C GLY A 22 -2.37 -13.30 -31.91
N ASP A 23 -1.94 -12.29 -32.66
CA ASP A 23 -0.74 -11.49 -32.37
C ASP A 23 -1.01 -10.28 -31.46
N CYS A 24 -1.98 -10.41 -30.55
CA CYS A 24 -2.41 -9.33 -29.66
C CYS A 24 -1.92 -9.52 -28.23
N ILE A 25 -1.41 -8.44 -27.63
CA ILE A 25 -1.08 -8.42 -26.21
C ILE A 25 -2.39 -8.39 -25.42
N SER A 26 -2.71 -9.47 -24.72
CA SER A 26 -3.82 -9.51 -23.76
C SER A 26 -3.37 -8.98 -22.40
N SER A 27 -4.25 -8.25 -21.73
CA SER A 27 -4.06 -7.90 -20.32
C SER A 27 -4.21 -9.16 -19.47
N TYR A 28 -3.34 -9.34 -18.48
CA TYR A 28 -3.48 -10.41 -17.49
C TYR A 28 -4.85 -10.38 -16.78
N LEU A 29 -5.42 -9.19 -16.60
CA LEU A 29 -6.73 -9.01 -15.97
C LEU A 29 -7.90 -9.43 -16.88
N ALA A 30 -7.69 -9.55 -18.19
CA ALA A 30 -8.74 -9.95 -19.13
C ALA A 30 -9.23 -11.39 -18.88
N GLU A 31 -8.35 -12.25 -18.35
CA GLU A 31 -8.67 -13.64 -18.00
C GLU A 31 -9.38 -13.77 -16.64
N ARG A 32 -9.67 -12.64 -15.95
CA ARG A 32 -10.23 -12.61 -14.59
C ARG A 32 -9.49 -13.55 -13.63
N PRO A 33 -8.17 -13.39 -13.47
CA PRO A 33 -7.39 -14.22 -12.57
C PRO A 33 -7.83 -14.00 -11.12
N ARG A 34 -7.69 -15.03 -10.29
CA ARG A 34 -7.89 -14.90 -8.84
C ARG A 34 -6.71 -14.14 -8.23
N LEU A 35 -6.97 -12.93 -7.76
CA LEU A 35 -5.96 -12.04 -7.18
C LEU A 35 -6.01 -12.08 -5.65
N GLN A 36 -4.86 -11.82 -5.05
CA GLN A 36 -4.66 -11.75 -3.60
C GLN A 36 -3.98 -10.42 -3.27
N LEU A 37 -4.43 -9.80 -2.19
CA LEU A 37 -3.85 -8.56 -1.65
C LEU A 37 -3.13 -8.88 -0.35
N SER A 38 -1.85 -8.52 -0.27
CA SER A 38 -1.04 -8.67 0.94
C SER A 38 -0.44 -7.33 1.33
N ILE A 39 -0.67 -6.89 2.56
CA ILE A 39 -0.15 -5.63 3.09
C ILE A 39 0.84 -5.94 4.19
N PHE A 40 2.04 -5.36 4.07
CA PHE A 40 3.13 -5.50 5.03
C PHE A 40 3.48 -4.15 5.65
N SER A 41 4.12 -4.20 6.81
CA SER A 41 4.85 -3.08 7.40
C SER A 41 6.35 -3.33 7.37
N SER A 42 7.11 -2.27 7.15
CA SER A 42 8.57 -2.31 7.05
C SER A 42 9.18 -1.02 7.57
N LEU A 43 10.37 -1.09 8.17
CA LEU A 43 11.13 0.10 8.58
C LEU A 43 11.84 0.74 7.38
N ARG A 44 12.24 -0.08 6.41
CA ARG A 44 12.88 0.32 5.15
C ARG A 44 12.24 -0.48 4.02
N PRO A 45 11.69 0.17 2.98
CA PRO A 45 10.96 -0.52 1.93
C PRO A 45 11.80 -1.57 1.18
N ASP A 46 13.10 -1.33 0.98
CA ASP A 46 13.92 -2.14 0.07
C ASP A 46 14.76 -3.24 0.75
N HIS A 47 15.01 -3.14 2.06
CA HIS A 47 16.06 -3.92 2.72
C HIS A 47 15.72 -4.46 4.12
N SER A 48 14.52 -4.22 4.64
CA SER A 48 14.15 -4.75 5.97
C SER A 48 13.12 -5.86 5.91
N GLU A 49 13.07 -6.61 7.00
CA GLU A 49 12.07 -7.66 7.22
C GLU A 49 10.65 -7.09 7.09
N LEU A 50 9.84 -7.82 6.32
CA LEU A 50 8.45 -7.47 6.06
C LEU A 50 7.58 -8.19 7.08
N ASN A 51 6.77 -7.42 7.81
CA ASN A 51 5.80 -7.96 8.75
C ASN A 51 4.41 -7.90 8.12
N LEU A 52 3.77 -9.06 7.92
CA LEU A 52 2.43 -9.13 7.34
C LEU A 52 1.40 -8.51 8.29
N ILE A 53 0.70 -7.48 7.83
CA ILE A 53 -0.41 -6.86 8.56
C ILE A 53 -1.72 -7.57 8.22
N ILE A 54 -2.00 -7.74 6.93
CA ILE A 54 -3.25 -8.31 6.45
C ILE A 54 -3.06 -8.97 5.10
N LYS A 55 -3.82 -10.05 4.90
CA LYS A 55 -3.92 -10.79 3.66
C LYS A 55 -5.40 -10.96 3.28
N ILE A 56 -5.73 -10.70 2.02
CA ILE A 56 -7.08 -10.86 1.46
C ILE A 56 -6.97 -11.78 0.26
N ASP A 57 -7.58 -12.96 0.38
CA ASP A 57 -7.39 -14.06 -0.56
C ASP A 57 -8.13 -13.90 -1.88
N ASP A 58 -9.30 -13.26 -1.87
CA ASP A 58 -10.14 -13.05 -3.06
C ASP A 58 -10.31 -11.55 -3.28
N PHE A 59 -9.25 -10.93 -3.76
CA PHE A 59 -9.21 -9.49 -3.98
C PHE A 59 -9.81 -9.14 -5.34
N ASP A 60 -10.89 -8.34 -5.33
CA ASP A 60 -11.51 -7.81 -6.55
C ASP A 60 -11.11 -6.35 -6.78
N ILE A 61 -10.38 -6.11 -7.88
CA ILE A 61 -9.93 -4.79 -8.33
C ILE A 61 -11.06 -3.82 -8.69
N HIS A 62 -12.26 -4.34 -8.97
CA HIS A 62 -13.42 -3.51 -9.32
C HIS A 62 -14.25 -3.11 -8.09
N SER A 63 -14.01 -3.77 -6.95
CA SER A 63 -14.68 -3.49 -5.69
C SER A 63 -13.94 -2.44 -4.86
N LYS A 64 -14.69 -1.61 -4.13
CA LYS A 64 -14.14 -0.71 -3.12
C LYS A 64 -14.34 -1.33 -1.75
N PHE A 65 -13.32 -1.27 -0.90
CA PHE A 65 -13.41 -1.74 0.48
C PHE A 65 -12.59 -0.85 1.41
N GLU A 66 -13.01 -0.82 2.68
CA GLU A 66 -12.30 -0.13 3.76
C GLU A 66 -12.17 -1.09 4.94
N ARG A 67 -10.99 -1.12 5.57
CA ARG A 67 -10.74 -2.00 6.70
C ARG A 67 -9.80 -1.37 7.71
N VAL A 68 -10.20 -1.42 8.97
CA VAL A 68 -9.35 -1.02 10.09
C VAL A 68 -8.45 -2.19 10.46
N VAL A 69 -7.14 -1.97 10.50
CA VAL A 69 -6.14 -2.98 10.85
C VAL A 69 -5.29 -2.49 12.02
N ASN A 70 -4.96 -3.41 12.92
CA ASN A 70 -4.06 -3.11 14.03
C ASN A 70 -2.62 -3.35 13.59
N VAL A 71 -1.79 -2.31 13.67
CA VAL A 71 -0.37 -2.37 13.31
C VAL A 71 0.46 -2.17 14.56
N SER A 72 1.37 -3.10 14.84
CA SER A 72 2.32 -2.94 15.93
C SER A 72 3.39 -1.91 15.53
N LEU A 73 3.75 -1.02 16.45
CA LEU A 73 4.78 -0.01 16.23
C LEU A 73 6.13 -0.50 16.77
N PRO A 74 7.12 -0.79 15.90
CA PRO A 74 8.44 -1.22 16.34
C PRO A 74 9.14 -0.16 17.20
N LEU A 75 9.99 -0.62 18.12
CA LEU A 75 10.81 0.26 18.97
C LEU A 75 11.71 1.19 18.14
N ALA A 76 12.24 0.70 17.02
CA ALA A 76 13.07 1.49 16.11
C ALA A 76 12.31 2.68 15.50
N THR A 77 11.00 2.52 15.23
CA THR A 77 10.14 3.64 14.78
C THR A 77 9.99 4.71 15.87
N ARG A 78 9.99 4.32 17.15
CA ARG A 78 9.86 5.27 18.28
C ARG A 78 11.11 6.13 18.50
N ASN A 79 12.27 5.70 18.01
CA ASN A 79 13.53 6.42 18.12
C ASN A 79 13.81 7.22 16.83
N ASN A 80 12.92 8.14 16.47
CA ASN A 80 13.00 8.97 15.26
C ASN A 80 12.98 8.16 13.96
N GLY A 81 12.32 7.01 13.95
CA GLY A 81 12.17 6.18 12.76
C GLY A 81 10.84 6.43 12.03
N THR A 82 10.80 6.03 10.76
CA THR A 82 9.60 6.00 9.94
C THR A 82 9.12 4.56 9.80
N LEU A 83 7.81 4.36 9.79
CA LEU A 83 7.21 3.08 9.42
C LEU A 83 6.58 3.22 8.03
N HIS A 84 6.95 2.32 7.13
CA HIS A 84 6.39 2.19 5.81
C HIS A 84 5.42 1.01 5.77
N THR A 85 4.45 1.10 4.87
CA THR A 85 3.65 -0.03 4.43
C THR A 85 4.03 -0.40 3.01
N LEU A 86 3.90 -1.68 2.69
CA LEU A 86 4.00 -2.18 1.33
C LEU A 86 2.72 -2.92 1.00
N VAL A 87 2.04 -2.49 -0.05
CA VAL A 87 0.77 -3.06 -0.52
C VAL A 87 1.08 -3.84 -1.79
N TYR A 88 0.90 -5.16 -1.75
CA TYR A 88 1.14 -6.06 -2.89
C TYR A 88 -0.17 -6.60 -3.43
N VAL A 89 -0.35 -6.52 -4.75
CA VAL A 89 -1.37 -7.28 -5.49
C VAL A 89 -0.63 -8.34 -6.30
N HIS A 90 -1.03 -9.60 -6.11
CA HIS A 90 -0.35 -10.74 -6.72
C HIS A 90 -1.34 -11.88 -6.99
N LYS A 91 -0.87 -12.93 -7.68
CA LYS A 91 -1.69 -14.11 -7.96
C LYS A 91 -1.98 -14.88 -6.66
N PHE A 92 -3.19 -15.39 -6.54
CA PHE A 92 -3.57 -16.27 -5.44
C PHE A 92 -2.64 -17.49 -5.34
N GLY A 93 -2.23 -17.81 -4.11
CA GLY A 93 -1.43 -19.00 -3.79
C GLY A 93 0.08 -18.84 -3.98
N VAL A 94 0.56 -17.69 -4.46
CA VAL A 94 1.99 -17.40 -4.62
C VAL A 94 2.39 -16.29 -3.64
N SER A 95 3.57 -16.41 -3.02
CA SER A 95 4.09 -15.33 -2.16
C SER A 95 4.49 -14.11 -3.00
N PRO A 96 4.10 -12.88 -2.61
CA PRO A 96 4.46 -11.66 -3.36
C PRO A 96 5.96 -11.37 -3.38
N LEU A 97 6.75 -12.06 -2.53
CA LEU A 97 8.21 -11.91 -2.49
C LEU A 97 8.93 -12.86 -3.44
N GLN A 98 8.23 -13.87 -3.96
CA GLN A 98 8.75 -14.87 -4.90
C GLN A 98 8.13 -14.74 -6.29
N ASP A 99 7.00 -14.06 -6.39
CA ASP A 99 6.41 -13.70 -7.68
C ASP A 99 7.28 -12.62 -8.36
N ASN A 100 7.27 -12.58 -9.69
CA ASN A 100 7.83 -11.48 -10.49
C ASN A 100 6.71 -10.69 -11.21
N ARG A 101 5.45 -11.13 -11.08
CA ARG A 101 4.26 -10.53 -11.69
C ARG A 101 3.40 -9.75 -10.69
N GLN A 102 3.96 -9.46 -9.52
CA GLN A 102 3.33 -8.65 -8.50
C GLN A 102 3.46 -7.16 -8.82
N VAL A 103 2.42 -6.42 -8.48
CA VAL A 103 2.46 -4.96 -8.42
C VAL A 103 2.49 -4.56 -6.96
N HIS A 104 3.36 -3.62 -6.62
CA HIS A 104 3.48 -3.14 -5.25
C HIS A 104 3.47 -1.62 -5.16
N HIS A 105 2.93 -1.13 -4.06
CA HIS A 105 2.93 0.28 -3.71
C HIS A 105 3.51 0.47 -2.31
N VAL A 106 4.29 1.53 -2.12
CA VAL A 106 4.90 1.88 -0.84
C VAL A 106 4.29 3.18 -0.35
N ALA A 107 3.76 3.17 0.88
CA ALA A 107 3.24 4.37 1.52
C ALA A 107 3.78 4.51 2.95
N GLN A 108 3.81 5.73 3.45
CA GLN A 108 4.26 6.01 4.81
C GLN A 108 3.09 5.89 5.80
N LEU A 109 3.24 5.04 6.83
CA LEU A 109 2.26 4.88 7.90
C LEU A 109 2.40 5.95 8.97
N SER A 110 3.65 6.31 9.30
CA SER A 110 3.92 7.33 10.31
C SER A 110 5.19 8.13 10.00
N THR A 111 5.10 9.45 10.05
CA THR A 111 6.24 10.36 10.23
C THR A 111 6.43 10.58 11.73
N TYR A 112 7.55 10.14 12.32
CA TYR A 112 8.03 10.62 13.63
C TYR A 112 6.97 10.79 14.74
N MET A 113 6.81 9.81 15.63
CA MET A 113 6.07 10.03 16.87
C MET A 113 6.95 10.78 17.89
N MET A 114 6.54 11.99 18.26
CA MET A 114 7.24 12.86 19.22
C MET A 114 7.64 12.13 20.52
N SER A 115 8.83 12.49 21.01
CA SER A 115 9.49 11.93 22.20
C SER A 115 8.63 11.97 23.48
N ARG A 116 8.83 10.97 24.35
CA ARG A 116 8.14 10.71 25.63
C ARG A 116 8.02 11.89 26.61
N LYS A 117 8.68 13.03 26.37
CA LYS A 117 8.63 14.20 27.26
C LYS A 117 7.24 14.82 27.41
N ASN A 118 6.30 14.55 26.49
CA ASN A 118 4.93 15.08 26.59
C ASN A 118 3.96 14.15 27.33
N VAL A 119 4.39 12.93 27.71
CA VAL A 119 3.52 11.97 28.43
C VAL A 119 3.38 12.36 29.92
N SER A 120 4.35 13.05 30.50
CA SER A 120 4.25 13.59 31.87
C SER A 120 3.27 14.76 31.94
N SER A 121 3.21 15.62 30.92
CA SER A 121 2.24 16.72 30.85
C SER A 121 0.80 16.19 30.68
N ALA A 122 0.61 15.09 29.95
CA ALA A 122 -0.69 14.42 29.84
C ALA A 122 -1.20 13.85 31.19
N LYS A 123 -0.31 13.46 32.11
CA LYS A 123 -0.71 13.02 33.46
C LYS A 123 -1.09 14.18 34.40
N GLU A 124 -0.53 15.37 34.20
CA GLU A 124 -0.93 16.56 34.97
C GLU A 124 -2.26 17.15 34.49
N VAL A 125 -2.53 17.10 33.18
CA VAL A 125 -3.82 17.53 32.62
C VAL A 125 -4.96 16.57 33.02
N LEU A 126 -4.65 15.28 33.23
CA LEU A 126 -5.65 14.27 33.62
C LEU A 126 -6.20 14.45 35.05
N LYS A 127 -5.54 15.23 35.93
CA LYS A 127 -6.06 15.52 37.28
C LYS A 127 -7.02 16.73 37.33
N LYS A 128 -7.03 17.61 36.32
CA LYS A 128 -7.93 18.78 36.28
C LYS A 128 -9.22 18.58 35.48
N HIS A 129 -9.34 17.50 34.70
CA HIS A 129 -10.53 17.19 33.90
C HIS A 129 -11.26 15.91 34.34
N ALA A 130 -11.33 15.65 35.64
CA ALA A 130 -12.10 14.53 36.21
C ALA A 130 -13.61 14.83 36.35
N ALA A 131 -14.13 15.87 35.70
CA ALA A 131 -15.56 16.12 35.59
C ALA A 131 -15.92 16.38 34.13
N THR A 132 -16.64 15.43 33.53
CA THR A 132 -17.45 15.57 32.31
C THR A 132 -16.71 15.53 30.96
N ALA A 133 -16.39 14.33 30.46
CA ALA A 133 -16.47 13.93 29.04
C ALA A 133 -16.02 12.46 28.84
N PRO A 134 -16.61 11.69 27.91
CA PRO A 134 -16.19 10.30 27.66
C PRO A 134 -14.80 10.26 27.01
N ARG A 135 -13.93 9.40 27.56
CA ARG A 135 -12.52 9.21 27.14
C ARG A 135 -12.45 8.59 25.74
N VAL A 136 -12.33 9.41 24.71
CA VAL A 136 -11.81 8.96 23.40
C VAL A 136 -10.30 8.79 23.55
N VAL A 137 -9.82 7.56 23.46
CA VAL A 137 -8.38 7.27 23.44
C VAL A 137 -7.84 7.75 22.09
N ASP A 138 -7.03 8.80 22.10
CA ASP A 138 -6.30 9.31 20.92
C ASP A 138 -5.39 8.21 20.38
N ARG A 139 -5.90 7.41 19.44
CA ARG A 139 -5.13 6.47 18.64
C ARG A 139 -4.82 7.13 17.31
N PRO A 140 -3.54 7.22 16.89
CA PRO A 140 -3.23 7.78 15.59
C PRO A 140 -3.83 6.90 14.49
N ILE A 141 -4.62 7.51 13.61
CA ILE A 141 -5.20 6.87 12.42
C ILE A 141 -4.56 7.48 11.19
N SER A 142 -4.01 6.66 10.29
CA SER A 142 -3.55 7.11 8.98
C SER A 142 -4.60 6.77 7.92
N HIS A 143 -5.01 7.77 7.14
CA HIS A 143 -5.87 7.57 5.97
C HIS A 143 -5.03 7.70 4.69
N TRP A 144 -5.23 6.79 3.74
CA TRP A 144 -4.65 6.89 2.39
C TRP A 144 -5.75 7.23 1.40
N ARG A 145 -5.55 8.28 0.59
CA ARG A 145 -6.43 8.62 -0.53
C ARG A 145 -5.66 8.45 -1.83
N SER A 146 -6.32 7.91 -2.85
CA SER A 146 -5.79 7.97 -4.22
C SER A 146 -5.66 9.44 -4.64
N ARG A 147 -4.52 9.80 -5.25
CA ARG A 147 -4.43 11.05 -6.02
C ARG A 147 -5.25 10.95 -7.30
#